data_AF-D6X3Y6-F1
#
_entry.id   AF-D6X3Y6-F1
#
_cell.length_a   1.000
_cell.length_b   1.000
_cell.length_c   1.000
_cell.angle_alpha   90.00
_cell.angle_beta   90.00
_cell.angle_gamma   90.00
#
_symmetry.space_group_name_H-M   'P 1'
#
loop_
_entity.id
_entity.type
_entity.pdbx_description
1 polymer ?
#
loop_
_entity_poly.entity_id
_entity_poly.type
_entity_poly.pdbx_seq_one_letter_code
_entity_poly.pdbx_strand_id
1 'polypeptide(L)'
;MCHYFFPLKHVFRNTDCLCYGGGVAIWRSSGRGGDSKVIGVASGGKKFKLEIELFHQEDTFEVTGPVKFIHQYVDMLNEKATITLANGTQQEIRGCPPAMGYSFAGDTTDGPGEFDFAQGTTTDNPF
;
A
#
# COMPACT_ATOMS: atom_id res chain seq x y z
N MET A 1 -7.90 -10.85 -27.85
CA MET A 1 -6.56 -10.52 -28.39
C MET A 1 -6.31 -9.05 -28.12
N CYS A 2 -5.63 -8.70 -27.03
CA CYS A 2 -5.25 -7.31 -26.76
C CYS A 2 -3.75 -7.18 -27.06
N HIS A 3 -3.46 -6.44 -28.14
CA HIS A 3 -2.12 -6.05 -28.52
C HIS A 3 -1.54 -5.12 -27.45
N TYR A 4 -0.35 -5.45 -26.95
CA TYR A 4 0.45 -4.54 -26.15
C TYR A 4 1.25 -3.64 -27.08
N PHE A 5 1.05 -2.32 -26.96
CA PHE A 5 2.01 -1.33 -27.41
C PHE A 5 2.29 -0.38 -26.24
N PHE A 6 3.51 -0.47 -25.70
CA PHE A 6 4.05 0.54 -24.79
C PHE A 6 4.51 1.74 -25.61
N PRO A 7 4.16 2.97 -25.22
CA PRO A 7 5.19 3.78 -24.57
C PRO A 7 4.66 4.64 -23.40
N LEU A 8 5.46 4.67 -22.34
CA LEU A 8 5.67 5.73 -21.33
C LEU A 8 4.48 6.52 -20.72
N LYS A 9 4.53 6.60 -19.38
CA LYS A 9 3.74 7.43 -18.45
C LYS A 9 2.27 7.07 -18.30
N HIS A 10 1.94 6.04 -17.51
CA HIS A 10 0.78 6.07 -16.60
C HIS A 10 0.88 4.87 -15.64
N VAL A 11 0.99 5.16 -14.35
CA VAL A 11 0.74 4.21 -13.25
C VAL A 11 -0.69 3.67 -13.40
N PHE A 12 -0.88 2.37 -13.19
CA PHE A 12 -2.11 1.56 -13.10
C PHE A 12 -3.46 2.32 -13.28
N ARG A 13 -4.13 2.16 -14.43
CA ARG A 13 -5.47 2.71 -14.71
C ARG A 13 -6.60 1.69 -14.47
N ASN A 14 -6.63 1.06 -13.30
CA ASN A 14 -7.84 0.41 -12.79
C ASN A 14 -7.89 0.61 -11.27
N THR A 15 -8.78 1.48 -10.80
CA THR A 15 -8.98 1.78 -9.38
C THR A 15 -9.59 0.62 -8.62
N ASP A 16 -10.25 -0.28 -9.34
CA ASP A 16 -11.12 -1.30 -8.75
C ASP A 16 -10.42 -2.67 -8.68
N CYS A 17 -9.17 -2.75 -9.17
CA CYS A 17 -8.39 -3.99 -9.21
C CYS A 17 -9.13 -5.16 -9.89
N LEU A 18 -9.87 -4.89 -10.97
CA LEU A 18 -10.69 -5.87 -11.68
C LEU A 18 -9.99 -6.48 -12.91
N CYS A 19 -10.20 -7.78 -13.12
CA CYS A 19 -9.91 -8.47 -14.37
C CYS A 19 -11.14 -8.49 -15.30
N TYR A 20 -10.96 -8.14 -16.58
CA TYR A 20 -12.04 -8.18 -17.56
C TYR A 20 -12.54 -9.63 -17.73
N GLY A 21 -13.84 -9.86 -17.46
CA GLY A 21 -14.47 -11.18 -17.57
C GLY A 21 -14.20 -12.15 -16.40
N GLY A 22 -13.59 -11.67 -15.30
CA GLY A 22 -13.14 -12.53 -14.19
C GLY A 22 -13.31 -11.98 -12.78
N GLY A 23 -13.81 -10.76 -12.60
CA GLY A 23 -14.04 -10.17 -11.27
C GLY A 23 -12.74 -9.83 -10.51
N VAL A 24 -12.88 -9.62 -9.19
CA VAL A 24 -11.77 -9.26 -8.27
C VAL A 24 -10.92 -10.49 -7.94
N ALA A 25 -11.55 -11.65 -7.73
CA ALA A 25 -10.89 -12.89 -7.30
C ALA A 25 -9.81 -13.40 -8.28
N ILE A 26 -9.89 -13.04 -9.56
CA ILE A 26 -8.91 -13.46 -10.59
C ILE A 26 -7.76 -12.45 -10.71
N TRP A 27 -7.93 -11.24 -10.19
CA TRP A 27 -6.92 -10.21 -10.33
C TRP A 27 -5.78 -10.41 -9.33
N ARG A 28 -4.59 -10.68 -9.86
CA ARG A 28 -3.39 -10.87 -9.04
C ARG A 28 -2.17 -10.24 -9.69
N SER A 29 -1.49 -9.39 -8.94
CA SER A 29 -0.18 -8.89 -9.35
C SER A 29 0.83 -10.04 -9.30
N SER A 30 1.56 -10.24 -10.40
CA SER A 30 2.60 -11.26 -10.48
C SER A 30 3.95 -10.59 -10.59
N GLY A 31 4.89 -10.99 -9.73
CA GLY A 31 6.28 -10.57 -9.84
C GLY A 31 6.95 -11.10 -11.12
N ARG A 32 8.07 -10.50 -11.51
CA ARG A 32 8.88 -10.97 -12.65
C ARG A 32 9.51 -12.32 -12.30
N GLY A 33 9.08 -13.39 -12.97
CA GLY A 33 9.64 -14.73 -12.77
C GLY A 33 8.61 -15.86 -12.67
N GLY A 34 7.31 -15.55 -12.61
CA GLY A 34 6.20 -16.51 -12.70
C GLY A 34 5.98 -17.42 -11.48
N ASP A 35 7.05 -17.80 -10.78
CA ASP A 35 7.01 -18.61 -9.55
C ASP A 35 7.37 -17.74 -8.33
N SER A 36 6.57 -17.82 -7.26
CA SER A 36 6.77 -17.08 -6.01
C SER A 36 8.12 -17.37 -5.36
N LYS A 37 8.66 -18.60 -5.50
CA LYS A 37 10.00 -18.95 -5.01
C LYS A 37 11.08 -18.22 -5.80
N VAL A 38 10.97 -18.21 -7.12
CA VAL A 38 11.93 -17.53 -8.01
C VAL A 38 11.89 -16.03 -7.80
N ILE A 39 10.68 -15.46 -7.67
CA ILE A 39 10.48 -14.04 -7.36
C ILE A 39 11.09 -13.69 -6.00
N GLY A 40 10.87 -14.53 -4.98
CA GLY A 40 11.42 -14.33 -3.63
C GLY A 40 12.94 -14.31 -3.63
N VAL A 41 13.58 -15.33 -4.23
CA VAL A 41 15.05 -15.41 -4.34
C VAL A 41 15.60 -14.24 -5.15
N ALA A 42 15.01 -13.92 -6.31
CA ALA A 42 15.49 -12.84 -7.16
C ALA A 42 15.33 -11.46 -6.51
N SER A 43 14.22 -11.22 -5.80
CA SER A 43 13.96 -9.94 -5.11
C SER A 43 14.85 -9.79 -3.87
N GLY A 44 15.01 -10.86 -3.09
CA GLY A 44 15.92 -10.89 -1.95
C GLY A 44 17.37 -10.67 -2.38
N GLY A 45 17.83 -11.36 -3.42
CA GLY A 45 19.19 -11.20 -3.95
C GLY A 45 19.48 -9.78 -4.46
N LYS A 46 18.50 -9.11 -5.07
CA LYS A 46 18.64 -7.70 -5.48
C LYS A 46 18.75 -6.75 -4.30
N LYS A 47 17.90 -6.91 -3.28
CA LYS A 47 17.94 -6.11 -2.05
C LYS A 47 19.27 -6.30 -1.33
N PHE A 48 19.71 -7.55 -1.20
CA PHE A 48 20.97 -7.89 -0.57
C PHE A 48 22.17 -7.28 -1.31
N LYS A 49 22.20 -7.37 -2.65
CA LYS A 49 23.26 -6.76 -3.44
C LYS A 49 23.33 -5.24 -3.24
N LEU A 50 22.19 -4.56 -3.28
CA LEU A 50 22.11 -3.11 -3.05
C LEU A 50 22.56 -2.74 -1.63
N GLU A 51 22.18 -3.52 -0.63
CA GLU A 51 22.58 -3.28 0.76
C GLU A 51 24.09 -3.44 0.97
N ILE A 52 24.71 -4.45 0.36
CA ILE A 52 26.16 -4.62 0.36
C ILE A 52 26.85 -3.48 -0.39
N GLU A 53 26.29 -2.99 -1.51
CA GLU A 53 26.81 -1.83 -2.24
C GLU A 53 26.76 -0.56 -1.38
N LEU A 54 25.65 -0.31 -0.68
CA LEU A 54 25.51 0.81 0.26
C LEU A 54 26.47 0.68 1.46
N PHE A 55 26.67 -0.54 1.97
CA PHE A 55 27.56 -0.78 3.10
C PHE A 55 29.04 -0.53 2.75
N HIS A 56 29.46 -0.75 1.50
CA HIS A 56 30.83 -0.50 1.03
C HIS A 56 31.02 0.87 0.37
N GLN A 57 30.01 1.74 0.42
CA GLN A 57 30.12 3.08 -0.14
C GLN A 57 31.14 3.90 0.67
N GLU A 58 31.94 4.73 -0.02
CA GLU A 58 32.98 5.55 0.64
C GLU A 58 32.40 6.83 1.28
N ASP A 59 31.27 7.31 0.78
CA ASP A 59 30.53 8.47 1.29
C ASP A 59 29.70 8.07 2.51
N THR A 60 30.34 8.06 3.68
CA THR A 60 29.75 7.65 4.96
C THR A 60 29.87 8.74 6.01
N PHE A 61 28.95 8.75 6.98
CA PHE A 61 29.01 9.64 8.13
C PHE A 61 28.78 8.84 9.43
N GLU A 62 29.48 9.22 10.49
CA GLU A 62 29.32 8.58 11.79
C GLU A 62 28.08 9.12 12.50
N VAL A 63 27.18 8.22 12.90
CA VAL A 63 26.02 8.58 13.73
C VAL A 63 26.48 8.71 15.18
N THR A 64 26.58 9.95 15.67
CA THR A 64 26.98 10.25 17.05
C THR A 64 25.84 10.89 17.84
N GLY A 65 25.78 10.63 19.14
CA GLY A 65 24.80 11.22 20.06
C GLY A 65 24.16 10.23 21.02
N PRO A 66 23.39 10.72 22.00
CA PRO A 66 22.70 9.87 22.97
C PRO A 66 21.53 9.13 22.33
N VAL A 67 21.40 7.83 22.63
CA VAL A 67 20.23 7.03 22.24
C VAL A 67 19.04 7.40 23.14
N LYS A 68 17.90 7.72 22.53
CA LYS A 68 16.65 8.02 23.24
C LYS A 68 15.54 7.12 22.72
N PHE A 69 14.69 6.65 23.62
CA PHE A 69 13.50 5.87 23.29
C PHE A 69 12.30 6.48 24.01
N ILE A 70 11.20 6.63 23.30
CA ILE A 70 9.93 7.15 23.83
C ILE A 70 8.83 6.25 23.31
N HIS A 71 7.96 5.81 24.21
CA HIS A 71 6.77 5.04 23.90
C HIS A 71 5.58 5.65 24.65
N GLN A 72 4.44 5.71 23.99
CA GLN A 72 3.20 6.24 24.56
C GLN A 72 2.03 5.34 24.16
N TYR A 73 1.17 5.04 25.13
CA TYR A 73 -0.16 4.52 24.82
C TYR A 73 -1.09 5.69 24.51
N VAL A 74 -1.75 5.60 23.36
CA VAL A 74 -2.57 6.67 22.81
C VAL A 74 -3.99 6.15 22.66
N ASP A 75 -4.97 6.89 23.18
CA ASP A 75 -6.38 6.58 22.97
C ASP A 75 -6.86 7.24 21.67
N MET A 76 -6.65 6.52 20.56
CA MET A 76 -6.94 7.00 19.22
C MET A 76 -8.37 7.50 19.03
N LEU A 77 -9.34 7.05 19.85
CA LEU A 77 -10.74 7.52 19.76
C LEU A 77 -10.92 8.92 20.33
N ASN A 78 -10.10 9.34 21.29
CA ASN A 78 -10.23 10.61 21.99
C ASN A 78 -9.13 11.61 21.63
N GLU A 79 -8.12 11.18 20.86
CA GLU A 79 -7.14 12.08 20.28
C GLU A 79 -7.79 13.13 19.38
N LYS A 80 -7.32 14.37 19.53
CA LYS A 80 -7.79 15.55 18.81
C LYS A 80 -6.67 16.17 18.01
N ALA A 81 -6.98 16.60 16.79
CA ALA A 81 -6.04 17.30 15.93
C ALA A 81 -6.72 18.53 15.31
N THR A 82 -5.95 19.60 15.10
CA THR A 82 -6.44 20.77 14.37
C THR A 82 -5.93 20.69 12.93
N ILE A 83 -6.85 20.72 11.98
CA ILE A 83 -6.53 20.76 10.55
C ILE A 83 -6.94 22.10 9.96
N THR A 84 -6.15 22.59 9.01
CA THR A 84 -6.50 23.75 8.20
C THR A 84 -7.09 23.26 6.88
N LEU A 85 -8.35 23.60 6.61
CA LEU A 85 -9.00 23.25 5.35
C LEU A 85 -8.48 24.14 4.21
N ALA A 86 -8.71 23.71 2.97
CA ALA A 86 -8.33 24.47 1.77
C ALA A 86 -8.93 25.90 1.72
N ASN A 87 -10.04 26.13 2.44
CA ASN A 87 -10.68 27.44 2.58
C ASN A 87 -10.10 28.31 3.73
N GLY A 88 -8.98 27.91 4.33
CA GLY A 88 -8.31 28.64 5.42
C GLY A 88 -8.96 28.50 6.81
N THR A 89 -10.14 27.89 6.91
CA THR A 89 -10.80 27.59 8.19
C THR A 89 -10.02 26.53 8.96
N GLN A 90 -9.77 26.79 10.24
CA GLN A 90 -9.23 25.78 11.17
C GLN A 90 -10.37 24.99 11.80
N GLN A 91 -10.24 23.67 11.82
CA GLN A 91 -11.21 22.76 12.41
C GLN A 91 -10.51 21.79 13.36
N GLU A 92 -11.09 21.62 14.54
CA GLU A 92 -10.71 20.55 15.47
C GLU A 92 -11.44 19.25 15.06
N ILE A 93 -10.69 18.19 14.84
CA ILE A 93 -11.17 16.85 14.51
C ILE A 93 -10.78 15.88 15.62
N ARG A 94 -11.52 14.77 15.73
CA ARG A 94 -11.32 13.69 16.69
C ARG A 94 -11.32 12.35 15.96
N GLY A 95 -10.60 11.36 16.49
CA GLY A 95 -10.62 9.99 15.97
C GLY A 95 -12.01 9.34 16.00
N CYS A 96 -12.30 8.53 14.99
CA CYS A 96 -13.54 7.74 14.92
C CYS A 96 -13.37 6.39 15.64
N PRO A 97 -14.47 5.77 16.12
CA PRO A 97 -14.44 4.37 16.51
C PRO A 97 -13.93 3.49 15.35
N PRO A 98 -13.21 2.39 15.64
CA PRO A 98 -12.66 1.53 14.61
C PRO A 98 -13.77 0.89 13.78
N ALA A 99 -13.71 1.06 12.47
CA ALA A 99 -14.61 0.47 11.50
C ALA A 99 -13.84 0.15 10.21
N MET A 100 -14.22 -0.93 9.52
CA MET A 100 -13.62 -1.34 8.25
C MET A 100 -14.65 -1.14 7.13
N GLY A 101 -14.22 -0.50 6.04
CA GLY A 101 -15.08 -0.29 4.86
C GLY A 101 -15.18 -1.54 3.98
N TYR A 102 -16.12 -1.54 3.03
CA TYR A 102 -16.35 -2.64 2.11
C TYR A 102 -15.09 -3.13 1.38
N SER A 103 -14.22 -2.21 0.95
CA SER A 103 -12.98 -2.58 0.27
C SER A 103 -11.96 -3.33 1.13
N PHE A 104 -12.13 -3.39 2.46
CA PHE A 104 -11.34 -4.30 3.29
C PHE A 104 -11.56 -5.76 2.88
N ALA A 105 -12.79 -6.12 2.48
CA ALA A 105 -13.12 -7.47 2.04
C ALA A 105 -12.68 -7.77 0.59
N GLY A 106 -12.26 -6.75 -0.17
CA GLY A 106 -11.70 -6.91 -1.51
C GLY A 106 -10.21 -7.24 -1.53
N ASP A 107 -9.57 -7.25 -0.37
CA ASP A 107 -8.13 -7.48 -0.17
C ASP A 107 -7.27 -6.61 -1.10
N THR A 108 -6.15 -7.14 -1.58
CA THR A 108 -5.08 -6.39 -2.22
C THR A 108 -4.64 -7.04 -3.52
N THR A 109 -3.64 -6.43 -4.15
CA THR A 109 -3.08 -6.92 -5.40
C THR A 109 -2.20 -8.17 -5.24
N ASP A 110 -1.73 -8.43 -4.02
CA ASP A 110 -0.81 -9.53 -3.69
C ASP A 110 -1.58 -10.83 -3.35
N GLY A 111 -2.81 -10.66 -2.88
CA GLY A 111 -3.83 -11.70 -2.73
C GLY A 111 -5.21 -11.06 -2.85
N PRO A 112 -6.03 -11.43 -3.83
CA PRO A 112 -7.40 -10.93 -3.91
C PRO A 112 -8.28 -11.60 -2.84
N GLY A 113 -9.30 -10.88 -2.37
CA GLY A 113 -10.23 -11.38 -1.37
C GLY A 113 -11.06 -12.54 -1.91
N GLU A 114 -11.55 -13.40 -1.02
CA GLU A 114 -12.41 -14.53 -1.39
C GLU A 114 -13.80 -14.10 -1.89
N PHE A 115 -14.21 -12.87 -1.57
CA PHE A 115 -15.49 -12.29 -1.96
C PHE A 115 -15.31 -11.24 -3.06
N ASP A 116 -16.33 -11.04 -3.89
CA ASP A 116 -16.33 -10.10 -5.04
C ASP A 116 -16.43 -8.61 -4.65
N PHE A 117 -15.87 -8.22 -3.50
CA PHE A 117 -15.76 -6.80 -3.14
C PHE A 117 -14.62 -6.14 -3.91
N ALA A 118 -14.90 -5.06 -4.62
CA ALA A 118 -13.87 -4.30 -5.31
C ALA A 118 -13.20 -3.29 -4.37
N GLN A 119 -11.90 -3.05 -4.59
CA GLN A 119 -11.24 -1.89 -4.00
C GLN A 119 -11.88 -0.60 -4.54
N GLY A 120 -11.91 0.46 -3.72
CA GLY A 120 -12.50 1.74 -4.12
C GLY A 120 -14.04 1.81 -4.07
N THR A 121 -14.70 0.83 -3.44
CA THR A 121 -16.16 0.86 -3.24
C THR A 121 -16.53 1.92 -2.20
N THR A 122 -17.22 2.97 -2.63
CA THR A 122 -17.63 4.12 -1.80
C THR A 122 -19.14 4.21 -1.55
N THR A 123 -19.91 3.28 -2.12
CA THR A 123 -21.36 3.20 -2.00
C THR A 123 -21.76 1.96 -1.21
N ASP A 124 -22.80 2.08 -0.39
CA ASP A 124 -23.32 0.96 0.38
C ASP A 124 -24.04 -0.07 -0.52
N ASN A 125 -24.08 -1.32 -0.05
CA ASN A 125 -24.93 -2.37 -0.62
C ASN A 125 -26.02 -2.76 0.39
N PRO A 126 -27.32 -2.66 0.07
CA PRO A 126 -28.41 -2.99 0.99
C PRO A 126 -28.66 -4.50 1.18
N PHE A 127 -27.78 -5.37 0.66
CA PHE A 127 -27.90 -6.82 0.66
C PHE A 127 -26.68 -7.49 1.29
#